data_AF-A0A090MFX2-F1
#
_entry.id   AF-A0A090MFX2-F1
#
_cell.length_a   1.000
_cell.length_b   1.000
_cell.length_c   1.000
_cell.angle_alpha   90.00
_cell.angle_beta   90.00
_cell.angle_gamma   90.00
#
_symmetry.space_group_name_H-M   'P 1'
#
loop_
_entity.id
_entity.type
_entity.pdbx_description
1 polymer ?
#
loop_
_entity_poly.entity_id
_entity_poly.type
_entity_poly.pdbx_seq_one_letter_code
_entity_poly.pdbx_strand_id
1 'polypeptide(L)'
;MIRRALRLKTSIELLLIKYKAQWEDENRSKKTGQVTQAKLAKKPRILRDENQLTDKDWEVLYHLEAILTVFETVVKTLEGDGHIRRRKQGWTGSYDNIWDVVLGYELLLNTLEEYKQLAADFPDPEHFRIGINLAWDKLDEYYQRLDETPIYYTAMALHPAFHWDWFDKTWAHKPS
;
A
#
# COMPACT_ATOMS: atom_id res chain seq x y z
N MET A 1 -0.59 11.08 0.42
CA MET A 1 -1.63 11.53 1.40
C MET A 1 -1.73 10.59 2.60
N ILE A 2 -1.71 9.27 2.41
CA ILE A 2 -1.82 8.26 3.50
C ILE A 2 -0.73 8.41 4.59
N ARG A 3 0.55 8.53 4.22
CA ARG A 3 1.65 8.80 5.19
C ARG A 3 1.37 9.97 6.12
N ARG A 4 0.75 11.04 5.61
CA ARG A 4 0.38 12.21 6.41
C ARG A 4 -0.77 11.89 7.35
N ALA A 5 -1.77 11.15 6.89
CA ALA A 5 -2.88 10.70 7.74
C ALA A 5 -2.38 9.85 8.91
N LEU A 6 -1.48 8.89 8.65
CA LEU A 6 -0.87 8.05 9.69
C LEU A 6 -0.08 8.86 10.71
N ARG A 7 0.73 9.84 10.26
CA ARG A 7 1.45 10.76 11.17
C ARG A 7 0.51 11.60 12.05
N LEU A 8 -0.69 11.90 11.55
CA LEU A 8 -1.67 12.72 12.25
C LEU A 8 -2.64 11.89 13.10
N LYS A 9 -2.58 10.55 13.07
CA LYS A 9 -3.53 9.66 13.78
C LYS A 9 -3.74 10.08 15.24
N THR A 10 -2.66 10.16 16.02
CA THR A 10 -2.73 10.54 17.45
C THR A 10 -3.32 11.94 17.65
N SER A 11 -2.94 12.90 16.80
CA SER A 11 -3.46 14.26 16.88
C SER A 11 -4.97 14.32 16.58
N ILE A 12 -5.43 13.52 15.61
CA ILE A 12 -6.84 13.41 15.24
C ILE A 12 -7.63 12.77 16.39
N GLU A 13 -7.14 11.68 16.97
CA GLU A 13 -7.77 11.00 18.10
C GLU A 13 -7.90 11.92 19.32
N LEU A 14 -6.83 12.64 19.68
CA LEU A 14 -6.85 13.61 20.78
C LEU A 14 -7.84 14.76 20.52
N LEU A 15 -7.90 15.25 19.28
CA LEU A 15 -8.85 16.29 18.89
C LEU A 15 -10.29 15.78 19.03
N LEU A 16 -10.57 14.56 18.56
CA LEU A 16 -11.88 13.93 18.68
C LEU A 16 -12.30 13.77 20.14
N ILE A 17 -11.40 13.28 21.00
CA ILE A 17 -11.67 13.12 22.44
C ILE A 17 -11.99 14.47 23.07
N LYS A 18 -11.16 15.49 22.82
CA LYS A 18 -11.35 16.84 23.39
C LYS A 18 -12.67 17.45 22.92
N TYR A 19 -12.94 17.37 21.62
CA TYR A 19 -14.14 17.97 21.03
C TYR A 19 -15.42 17.23 21.47
N LYS A 20 -15.35 15.91 21.64
CA LYS A 20 -16.46 15.11 22.19
C LYS A 20 -16.78 15.53 23.62
N ALA A 21 -15.76 15.66 24.49
CA ALA A 21 -15.94 16.10 25.87
C ALA A 21 -16.57 17.50 25.96
N GLN A 22 -16.04 18.45 25.19
CA GLN A 22 -16.58 19.81 25.12
C GLN A 22 -18.05 19.82 24.67
N TRP A 23 -18.35 19.09 23.60
CA TRP A 23 -19.72 19.01 23.08
C TRP A 23 -20.67 18.37 24.09
N GLU A 24 -20.26 17.31 24.78
CA GLU A 24 -21.07 16.68 25.83
C GLU A 24 -21.34 17.66 26.99
N ASP A 25 -20.32 18.37 27.48
CA ASP A 25 -20.46 19.33 28.58
C ASP A 25 -21.43 20.47 28.26
N GLU A 26 -21.37 21.02 27.04
CA GLU A 26 -22.31 22.04 26.56
C GLU A 26 -23.74 21.52 26.43
N ASN A 27 -23.90 20.21 26.22
CA ASN A 27 -25.18 19.59 25.88
C ASN A 27 -25.84 18.79 27.00
N ARG A 28 -25.14 18.50 28.10
CA ARG A 28 -25.66 17.81 29.28
C ARG A 28 -26.79 18.60 29.96
N SER A 29 -27.79 17.87 30.44
CA SER A 29 -28.88 18.41 31.25
C SER A 29 -28.38 18.72 32.66
N LYS A 30 -28.65 19.94 33.17
CA LYS A 30 -28.33 20.31 34.56
C LYS A 30 -29.11 19.50 35.60
N LYS A 31 -30.24 18.89 35.24
CA LYS A 31 -31.07 18.09 36.15
C LYS A 31 -30.69 16.61 36.19
N THR A 32 -30.31 16.03 35.06
CA THR A 32 -30.07 14.58 34.93
C THR A 32 -28.62 14.23 34.63
N GLY A 33 -27.76 15.22 34.32
CA GLY A 33 -26.36 15.00 33.96
C GLY A 33 -26.13 14.32 32.61
N GLN A 34 -27.21 13.95 31.90
CA GLN A 34 -27.17 13.22 30.64
C GLN A 34 -27.51 14.13 29.45
N VAL A 35 -26.96 13.80 28.27
CA VAL A 35 -27.32 14.44 27.00
C VAL A 35 -28.65 13.84 26.52
N THR A 36 -29.61 14.68 26.16
CA THR A 36 -30.91 14.21 25.66
C THR A 36 -30.82 13.64 24.25
N GLN A 37 -31.70 12.71 23.91
CA GLN A 37 -31.73 12.06 22.60
C GLN A 37 -31.93 13.04 21.43
N ALA A 38 -32.70 14.11 21.63
CA ALA A 38 -32.87 15.19 20.65
C ALA A 38 -31.57 15.95 20.35
N LYS A 39 -30.65 16.05 21.32
CA LYS A 39 -29.33 16.66 21.13
C LYS A 39 -28.35 15.70 20.47
N LEU A 40 -28.40 14.41 20.80
CA LEU A 40 -27.63 13.37 20.10
C LEU A 40 -27.99 13.30 18.60
N ALA A 41 -29.24 13.53 18.22
CA ALA A 41 -29.63 13.62 16.81
C ALA A 41 -28.97 14.80 16.05
N LYS A 42 -28.52 15.84 16.77
CA LYS A 42 -27.81 17.01 16.23
C LYS A 42 -26.29 16.92 16.43
N LYS A 43 -25.76 15.71 16.69
CA LYS A 43 -24.31 15.47 16.87
C LYS A 43 -23.52 15.96 15.63
N PRO A 44 -22.48 16.79 15.81
CA PRO A 44 -21.60 17.24 14.73
C PRO A 44 -21.05 16.07 13.92
N ARG A 45 -20.89 16.25 12.60
CA ARG A 45 -20.47 15.19 11.67
C ARG A 45 -19.20 14.46 12.12
N ILE A 46 -18.19 15.21 12.55
CA ILE A 46 -16.90 14.70 13.02
C ILE A 46 -17.00 13.77 14.24
N LEU A 47 -18.08 13.90 15.01
CA LEU A 47 -18.33 13.08 16.19
C LEU A 47 -19.23 11.89 15.89
N ARG A 48 -19.81 11.78 14.70
CA ARG A 48 -20.65 10.62 14.34
C ARG A 48 -19.77 9.42 14.05
N ASP A 49 -20.17 8.29 14.58
CA ASP A 49 -19.37 7.06 14.56
C ASP A 49 -19.15 6.59 13.10
N GLU A 50 -20.13 6.81 12.21
CA GLU A 50 -20.04 6.56 10.75
C GLU A 50 -18.94 7.36 10.01
N ASN A 51 -18.48 8.48 10.57
CA ASN A 51 -17.45 9.35 9.96
C ASN A 51 -16.09 9.21 10.65
N GLN A 52 -15.94 8.24 11.56
CA GLN A 52 -14.72 7.98 12.29
C GLN A 52 -14.05 6.72 11.76
N LEU A 53 -12.74 6.80 11.55
CA LEU A 53 -11.93 5.64 11.22
C LEU A 53 -11.81 4.77 12.47
N THR A 54 -12.21 3.52 12.35
CA THR A 54 -12.01 2.48 13.36
C THR A 54 -10.54 2.07 13.40
N ASP A 55 -10.14 1.33 14.45
CA ASP A 55 -8.78 0.78 14.54
C ASP A 55 -8.42 -0.09 13.32
N LYS A 56 -9.40 -0.85 12.81
CA LYS A 56 -9.27 -1.66 11.60
C LYS A 56 -9.03 -0.79 10.35
N ASP A 57 -9.74 0.32 10.21
CA ASP A 57 -9.54 1.23 9.07
C ASP A 57 -8.13 1.83 9.09
N TRP A 58 -7.63 2.18 10.28
CA TRP A 58 -6.25 2.63 10.43
C TRP A 58 -5.24 1.54 10.06
N GLU A 59 -5.48 0.30 10.47
CA GLU A 59 -4.65 -0.86 10.11
C GLU A 59 -4.61 -1.08 8.59
N VAL A 60 -5.75 -0.98 7.90
CA VAL A 60 -5.82 -0.99 6.42
C VAL A 60 -4.96 0.12 5.83
N LEU A 61 -5.01 1.35 6.37
CA LEU A 61 -4.16 2.45 5.90
C LEU A 61 -2.66 2.19 6.09
N TYR A 62 -2.26 1.48 7.15
CA TYR A 62 -0.87 1.06 7.35
C TYR A 62 -0.44 0.06 6.27
N HIS A 63 -1.24 -0.97 6.00
CA HIS A 63 -0.92 -1.95 4.96
C HIS A 63 -0.87 -1.32 3.56
N LEU A 64 -1.82 -0.43 3.24
CA LEU A 64 -1.80 0.31 1.99
C LEU A 64 -0.54 1.19 1.86
N GLU A 65 -0.10 1.84 2.93
CA GLU A 65 1.14 2.63 2.91
C GLU A 65 2.38 1.76 2.68
N ALA A 66 2.42 0.57 3.28
CA ALA A 66 3.51 -0.38 3.07
C ALA A 66 3.55 -0.88 1.62
N ILE A 67 2.42 -1.32 1.05
CA ILE A 67 2.32 -1.74 -0.36
C ILE A 67 2.78 -0.59 -1.27
N LEU A 68 2.21 0.61 -1.10
CA LEU A 68 2.55 1.76 -1.94
C LEU A 68 4.01 2.18 -1.82
N THR A 69 4.67 1.91 -0.70
CA THR A 69 6.10 2.16 -0.52
C THR A 69 6.96 1.22 -1.35
N VAL A 70 6.55 -0.04 -1.51
CA VAL A 70 7.21 -0.98 -2.43
C VAL A 70 7.03 -0.51 -3.87
N PHE A 71 5.81 -0.14 -4.27
CA PHE A 71 5.53 0.44 -5.58
C PHE A 71 6.36 1.70 -5.85
N GLU A 72 6.40 2.64 -4.91
CA GLU A 72 7.20 3.86 -5.04
C GLU A 72 8.68 3.55 -5.22
N THR A 73 9.20 2.57 -4.48
CA THR A 73 10.61 2.15 -4.60
C THR A 73 10.88 1.56 -5.99
N VAL A 74 10.07 0.59 -6.42
CA VAL A 74 10.25 -0.09 -7.72
C VAL A 74 10.12 0.91 -8.87
N VAL A 75 9.07 1.74 -8.88
CA VAL A 75 8.87 2.74 -9.94
C VAL A 75 10.05 3.73 -9.99
N LYS A 76 10.50 4.25 -8.85
CA LYS A 76 11.68 5.15 -8.82
C LYS A 76 12.95 4.47 -9.32
N THR A 77 13.11 3.17 -9.09
CA THR A 77 14.22 2.38 -9.63
C THR A 77 14.12 2.24 -11.15
N LEU A 78 12.91 2.09 -11.70
CA LEU A 78 12.64 1.95 -13.13
C LEU A 78 12.51 3.29 -13.88
N GLU A 79 12.41 4.43 -13.19
CA GLU A 79 12.43 5.78 -13.80
C GLU A 79 13.86 6.32 -14.05
N GLY A 80 14.88 5.50 -13.86
CA GLY A 80 16.28 5.84 -14.08
C GLY A 80 16.64 6.11 -15.55
N ASP A 81 17.95 6.09 -15.84
CA ASP A 81 18.46 6.32 -17.19
C ASP A 81 19.56 5.32 -17.60
N GLY A 82 19.69 4.21 -16.88
CA GLY A 82 20.71 3.18 -17.10
C GLY A 82 22.15 3.63 -16.83
N HIS A 83 22.39 4.89 -16.43
CA HIS A 83 23.75 5.41 -16.29
C HIS A 83 24.35 5.04 -14.94
N ILE A 84 25.53 4.42 -14.99
CA ILE A 84 26.33 4.14 -13.79
C ILE A 84 26.84 5.46 -13.23
N ARG A 85 26.44 5.78 -11.99
CA ARG A 85 26.87 7.01 -11.31
C ARG A 85 27.24 6.69 -9.86
N ARG A 86 28.28 7.36 -9.36
CA ARG A 86 28.55 7.42 -7.91
C ARG A 86 27.50 8.31 -7.25
N ARG A 87 26.69 7.72 -6.37
CA ARG A 87 25.63 8.42 -5.64
C ARG A 87 26.11 8.77 -4.23
N LYS A 88 25.29 9.53 -3.49
CA LYS A 88 25.54 9.83 -2.07
C LYS A 88 25.74 8.50 -1.32
N GLN A 89 26.68 8.47 -0.38
CA GLN A 89 27.16 7.27 0.34
C GLN A 89 28.11 6.34 -0.44
N GLY A 90 28.59 6.74 -1.63
CA GLY A 90 29.68 6.03 -2.34
C GLY A 90 29.24 4.82 -3.16
N TRP A 91 27.94 4.51 -3.17
CA TRP A 91 27.40 3.43 -3.97
C TRP A 91 27.47 3.78 -5.47
N THR A 92 27.92 2.82 -6.27
CA THR A 92 28.03 2.94 -7.72
C THR A 92 27.09 1.94 -8.35
N GLY A 93 26.09 2.42 -9.09
CA GLY A 93 25.15 1.56 -9.80
C GLY A 93 24.36 2.35 -10.83
N SER A 94 23.77 1.62 -11.77
CA SER A 94 22.75 2.12 -12.69
C SER A 94 21.36 1.81 -12.14
N TYR A 95 20.40 2.66 -12.49
CA TYR A 95 18.96 2.46 -12.26
C TYR A 95 18.29 2.44 -13.63
N ASP A 96 17.17 1.74 -13.77
CA ASP A 96 16.46 1.53 -15.04
C ASP A 96 17.31 0.83 -16.10
N ASN A 97 17.87 -0.32 -15.72
CA ASN A 97 18.34 -1.23 -16.74
C ASN A 97 17.16 -2.10 -17.20
N ILE A 98 17.16 -2.49 -18.48
CA ILE A 98 16.06 -3.27 -19.05
C ILE A 98 15.79 -4.57 -18.27
N TRP A 99 16.83 -5.20 -17.70
CA TRP A 99 16.68 -6.41 -16.89
C TRP A 99 15.98 -6.15 -15.53
N ASP A 100 16.01 -4.92 -15.02
CA ASP A 100 15.38 -4.57 -13.73
C ASP A 100 13.84 -4.61 -13.84
N VAL A 101 13.28 -4.49 -15.04
CA VAL A 101 11.83 -4.52 -15.28
C VAL A 101 11.22 -5.83 -14.81
N VAL A 102 11.77 -6.97 -15.22
CA VAL A 102 11.26 -8.30 -14.84
C VAL A 102 11.33 -8.49 -13.32
N LEU A 103 12.43 -8.08 -12.69
CA LEU A 103 12.60 -8.16 -11.23
C LEU A 103 11.61 -7.26 -10.49
N GLY A 104 11.34 -6.07 -11.04
CA GLY A 104 10.37 -5.13 -10.48
C GLY A 104 8.97 -5.73 -10.45
N TYR A 105 8.53 -6.35 -11.56
CA TYR A 105 7.24 -7.04 -11.60
C TYR A 105 7.17 -8.22 -10.65
N GLU A 106 8.20 -9.09 -10.63
CA GLU A 106 8.26 -10.24 -9.72
C GLU A 106 8.18 -9.79 -8.25
N LEU A 107 8.89 -8.73 -7.85
CA LEU A 107 8.81 -8.19 -6.49
C LEU A 107 7.40 -7.67 -6.15
N LEU A 108 6.78 -6.92 -7.07
CA LEU A 108 5.46 -6.34 -6.84
C LEU A 108 4.36 -7.41 -6.79
N LEU A 109 4.41 -8.41 -7.68
CA LEU A 109 3.47 -9.53 -7.69
C LEU A 109 3.59 -10.35 -6.41
N ASN A 110 4.80 -10.72 -6.01
CA ASN A 110 5.04 -11.46 -4.76
C ASN A 110 4.57 -10.68 -3.54
N THR A 111 4.84 -9.37 -3.49
CA THR A 111 4.34 -8.50 -2.41
C THR A 111 2.81 -8.55 -2.35
N LEU A 112 2.13 -8.39 -3.48
CA LEU A 112 0.67 -8.44 -3.52
C LEU A 112 0.12 -9.83 -3.15
N GLU A 113 0.80 -10.91 -3.51
CA GLU A 113 0.46 -12.29 -3.10
C GLU A 113 0.47 -12.46 -1.58
N GLU A 114 1.52 -11.95 -0.91
CA GLU A 114 1.60 -11.94 0.56
C GLU A 114 0.45 -11.15 1.18
N TYR A 115 0.10 -10.00 0.61
CA TYR A 115 -1.02 -9.20 1.07
C TYR A 115 -2.39 -9.81 0.74
N LYS A 116 -2.53 -10.62 -0.31
CA LYS A 116 -3.75 -11.40 -0.56
C LYS A 116 -4.00 -12.39 0.57
N GLN A 117 -2.95 -13.09 1.03
CA GLN A 117 -3.03 -14.02 2.15
C GLN A 117 -3.43 -13.29 3.43
N LEU A 118 -2.77 -12.16 3.73
CA LEU A 118 -3.11 -11.33 4.89
C LEU A 118 -4.57 -10.82 4.83
N ALA A 119 -5.01 -10.37 3.66
CA ALA A 119 -6.37 -9.84 3.48
C ALA A 119 -7.46 -10.91 3.55
N ALA A 120 -7.14 -12.20 3.41
CA ALA A 120 -8.11 -13.30 3.51
C ALA A 120 -8.64 -13.45 4.94
N ASP A 121 -7.78 -13.27 5.94
CA ASP A 121 -8.10 -13.43 7.36
C ASP A 121 -8.60 -12.15 8.03
N PHE A 122 -8.65 -11.05 7.29
CA PHE A 122 -8.92 -9.74 7.85
C PHE A 122 -10.43 -9.53 8.13
N PRO A 123 -10.84 -9.11 9.35
CA PRO A 123 -12.20 -9.30 9.83
C PRO A 123 -13.28 -8.33 9.31
N ASP A 124 -12.93 -7.29 8.54
CA ASP A 124 -13.89 -6.57 7.66
C ASP A 124 -13.18 -5.65 6.63
N PRO A 125 -12.93 -6.09 5.38
CA PRO A 125 -12.08 -5.38 4.42
C PRO A 125 -12.52 -5.53 2.95
N GLU A 126 -13.82 -5.53 2.63
CA GLU A 126 -14.28 -5.86 1.27
C GLU A 126 -13.51 -5.05 0.19
N HIS A 127 -13.33 -3.75 0.43
CA HIS A 127 -12.54 -2.88 -0.46
C HIS A 127 -11.03 -3.15 -0.44
N PHE A 128 -10.44 -3.50 0.71
CA PHE A 128 -8.99 -3.75 0.80
C PHE A 128 -8.62 -5.07 0.11
N ARG A 129 -9.37 -6.15 0.39
CA ARG A 129 -9.18 -7.45 -0.27
C ARG A 129 -9.46 -7.36 -1.77
N ILE A 130 -10.59 -6.76 -2.18
CA ILE A 130 -10.90 -6.56 -3.60
C ILE A 130 -9.83 -5.69 -4.26
N GLY A 131 -9.40 -4.62 -3.61
CA GLY A 131 -8.37 -3.72 -4.13
C GLY A 131 -7.03 -4.42 -4.38
N ILE A 132 -6.56 -5.26 -3.45
CA ILE A 132 -5.34 -6.04 -3.63
C ILE A 132 -5.48 -7.04 -4.78
N ASN A 133 -6.61 -7.75 -4.86
CA ASN A 133 -6.85 -8.70 -5.95
C ASN A 133 -6.85 -8.00 -7.30
N LEU A 134 -7.57 -6.88 -7.45
CA LEU A 134 -7.58 -6.10 -8.68
C LEU A 134 -6.20 -5.54 -9.04
N ALA A 135 -5.42 -5.10 -8.04
CA ALA A 135 -4.06 -4.61 -8.28
C ALA A 135 -3.15 -5.74 -8.79
N TRP A 136 -3.26 -6.94 -8.20
CA TRP A 136 -2.51 -8.10 -8.64
C TRP A 136 -2.93 -8.54 -10.04
N ASP A 137 -4.23 -8.67 -10.31
CA ASP A 137 -4.75 -9.08 -11.62
C ASP A 137 -4.28 -8.11 -12.70
N LYS A 138 -4.29 -6.81 -12.40
CA LYS A 138 -3.83 -5.79 -13.35
C LYS A 138 -2.32 -5.85 -13.57
N LEU A 139 -1.55 -6.12 -12.52
CA LEU A 139 -0.11 -6.22 -12.61
C LEU A 139 0.30 -7.48 -13.39
N ASP A 140 -0.39 -8.59 -13.16
CA ASP A 140 -0.19 -9.86 -13.89
C ASP A 140 -0.53 -9.69 -15.38
N GLU A 141 -1.63 -8.99 -15.72
CA GLU A 141 -1.95 -8.65 -17.11
C GLU A 141 -0.78 -7.93 -17.80
N TYR A 142 -0.17 -6.93 -17.17
CA TYR A 142 0.97 -6.23 -17.75
C TYR A 142 2.26 -7.05 -17.75
N TYR A 143 2.43 -7.89 -16.75
CA TYR A 143 3.59 -8.77 -16.66
C TYR A 143 3.57 -9.80 -17.79
N GLN A 144 2.42 -10.42 -18.09
CA GLN A 144 2.24 -11.31 -19.25
C GLN A 144 2.51 -10.60 -20.58
N ARG A 145 2.18 -9.31 -20.70
CA ARG A 145 2.50 -8.54 -21.92
C ARG A 145 4.00 -8.34 -22.13
N LEU A 146 4.85 -8.54 -21.13
CA LEU A 146 6.31 -8.52 -21.36
C LEU A 146 6.73 -9.62 -22.35
N ASP A 147 5.99 -10.73 -22.43
CA ASP A 147 6.19 -11.82 -23.39
C ASP A 147 6.02 -11.39 -24.86
N GLU A 148 5.29 -10.30 -25.10
CA GLU A 148 5.11 -9.75 -26.45
C GLU A 148 6.42 -9.16 -27.02
N THR A 149 7.40 -8.85 -26.16
CA THR A 149 8.69 -8.28 -26.57
C THR A 149 9.87 -9.01 -25.92
N PRO A 150 10.76 -9.64 -26.70
CA PRO A 150 11.84 -10.46 -26.14
C PRO A 150 12.92 -9.65 -25.39
N ILE A 151 12.90 -8.32 -25.48
CA ILE A 151 13.96 -7.45 -24.95
C ILE A 151 14.16 -7.61 -23.43
N TYR A 152 13.08 -7.80 -22.67
CA TYR A 152 13.15 -7.91 -21.21
C TYR A 152 13.83 -9.21 -20.76
N TYR A 153 13.47 -10.33 -21.40
CA TYR A 153 14.03 -11.63 -21.07
C TYR A 153 15.43 -11.84 -21.65
N THR A 154 15.69 -11.32 -22.85
CA THR A 154 17.05 -11.33 -23.40
C THR A 154 18.00 -10.52 -22.54
N ALA A 155 17.60 -9.35 -22.05
CA ALA A 155 18.42 -8.57 -21.12
C ALA A 155 18.73 -9.33 -19.83
N MET A 156 17.75 -10.04 -19.27
CA MET A 156 17.93 -10.89 -18.08
C MET A 156 18.86 -12.09 -18.35
N ALA A 157 18.66 -12.80 -19.46
CA ALA A 157 19.48 -13.95 -19.86
C ALA A 157 20.95 -13.58 -20.12
N LEU A 158 21.18 -12.38 -20.66
CA LEU A 158 22.52 -11.85 -20.91
C LEU A 158 23.17 -11.21 -19.68
N HIS A 159 22.41 -11.04 -18.58
CA HIS A 159 22.93 -10.42 -17.37
C HIS A 159 23.95 -11.33 -16.65
N PRO A 160 25.20 -10.86 -16.42
CA PRO A 160 26.29 -11.69 -15.87
C PRO A 160 26.05 -12.34 -14.51
N ALA A 161 25.07 -11.86 -13.74
CA ALA A 161 24.77 -12.40 -12.42
C ALA A 161 23.54 -13.33 -12.40
N PHE A 162 22.67 -13.25 -13.41
CA PHE A 162 21.40 -14.00 -13.43
C PHE A 162 21.48 -15.16 -14.41
N HIS A 163 21.83 -14.86 -15.67
CA HIS A 163 21.90 -15.83 -16.75
C HIS A 163 20.61 -16.66 -16.88
N TRP A 164 20.70 -17.80 -17.57
CA TRP A 164 19.58 -18.72 -17.73
C TRP A 164 19.12 -19.33 -16.40
N ASP A 165 20.07 -19.57 -15.48
CA ASP A 165 19.83 -20.14 -14.15
C ASP A 165 18.75 -19.42 -13.34
N TRP A 166 18.59 -18.10 -13.53
CA TRP A 166 17.56 -17.33 -12.85
C TRP A 166 16.15 -17.76 -13.27
N PHE A 167 15.93 -18.02 -14.56
CA PHE A 167 14.64 -18.49 -15.06
C PHE A 167 14.33 -19.89 -14.54
N ASP A 168 15.31 -20.81 -14.59
CA ASP A 168 15.14 -22.18 -14.12
C ASP A 168 14.74 -22.22 -12.63
N LYS A 169 15.21 -21.26 -11.82
CA LYS A 169 14.85 -21.17 -10.39
C LYS A 169 13.53 -20.46 -10.17
N THR A 170 13.35 -19.30 -10.80
CA THR A 170 12.23 -18.40 -10.52
C THR A 170 10.95 -18.87 -11.19
N TRP A 171 11.05 -19.48 -12.37
CA TRP A 171 9.91 -19.90 -13.17
C TRP A 171 9.74 -21.41 -13.27
N ALA A 172 10.41 -22.19 -12.41
CA ALA A 172 10.22 -23.64 -12.32
C ALA A 172 8.74 -24.07 -12.22
N HIS A 173 7.89 -23.19 -11.70
CA HIS A 173 6.46 -23.41 -11.47
C HIS A 173 5.55 -22.84 -12.57
N LYS A 174 6.08 -22.06 -13.53
CA LYS A 174 5.30 -21.51 -14.65
C LYS A 174 5.25 -22.53 -15.80
N PRO A 175 4.08 -22.81 -16.38
CA PRO A 175 3.99 -23.72 -17.53
C PRO A 175 4.73 -23.14 -18.75
N SER A 176 5.25 -24.04 -19.58
CA SER A 176 6.00 -23.74 -20.82
C SER A 176 5.13 -23.19 -21.95
#